data_AF-A0A535F4B7-F1
#
_entry.id   AF-A0A535F4B7-F1
#
_cell.length_a   1.000
_cell.length_b   1.000
_cell.length_c   1.000
_cell.angle_alpha   90.00
_cell.angle_beta   90.00
_cell.angle_gamma   90.00
#
_symmetry.space_group_name_H-M   'P 1'
#
loop_
_entity.id
_entity.type
_entity.pdbx_description
1 polymer ?
#
loop_
_entity_poly.entity_id
_entity_poly.type
_entity_poly.pdbx_seq_one_letter_code
_entity_poly.pdbx_strand_id
1 'polypeptide(L)'
;MSLREAIESYHELLTDELASESFQQLEEQQRRRGLFFGGRPLCSVLRPRFLTREQYHFLQSRMHLLLQAFDKAYLAALADKDFRSQFGLLDWEEELVQYSPGFRDPSPTSRVDTFFVTERGGLRLTEYNADTPASPAYNDALSEMTYGLPVMREFLRRYEVRPLPARHSVLHTLIDAYQQWGNSHKPPRIAILDWREVPSFSEFVLFAEYFKSQGLECIITDPREVEYTNGRLVAGDFHITLIYKRVLISELIERGGMNHPVVRAVRDGAVCMVNPFRCKILHKKASLAVLSDERSAKLFNAAEREAIAAHIPWTCRVENRQAQYHDQTIDLIPFILKHRENLVLKPNDEYG
;
A
#
# COMPACT_ATOMS: atom_id res chain seq x y z
N MET A 1 -2.37 -17.31 -27.78
CA MET A 1 -3.36 -17.89 -26.86
C MET A 1 -3.93 -16.77 -26.03
N SER A 2 -5.25 -16.60 -26.01
CA SER A 2 -5.89 -15.51 -25.30
C SER A 2 -5.97 -15.82 -23.80
N LEU A 3 -6.01 -14.79 -22.94
CA LEU A 3 -6.25 -14.96 -21.51
C LEU A 3 -7.54 -15.74 -21.23
N ARG A 4 -8.55 -15.51 -22.08
CA ARG A 4 -9.84 -16.18 -21.99
C ARG A 4 -9.72 -17.69 -22.16
N GLU A 5 -8.99 -18.15 -23.17
CA GLU A 5 -8.73 -19.58 -23.40
C GLU A 5 -8.00 -20.22 -22.21
N ALA A 6 -7.05 -19.51 -21.61
CA ALA A 6 -6.33 -19.98 -20.43
C ALA A 6 -7.26 -20.09 -19.21
N ILE A 7 -8.13 -19.11 -19.01
CA ILE A 7 -9.14 -19.12 -17.95
C ILE A 7 -10.15 -20.26 -18.15
N GLU A 8 -10.68 -20.43 -19.36
CA GLU A 8 -11.61 -21.50 -19.71
C GLU A 8 -10.96 -22.86 -19.49
N SER A 9 -9.70 -23.04 -19.93
CA SER A 9 -8.92 -24.27 -19.67
C SER A 9 -8.73 -24.55 -18.18
N TYR A 10 -8.47 -23.53 -17.35
CA TYR A 10 -8.36 -23.72 -15.90
C TYR A 10 -9.69 -24.16 -15.29
N HIS A 11 -10.80 -23.58 -15.76
CA HIS A 11 -12.14 -23.94 -15.31
C HIS A 11 -12.53 -25.34 -15.73
N GLU A 12 -12.18 -25.79 -16.93
CA GLU A 12 -12.40 -27.16 -17.39
C GLU A 12 -11.65 -28.20 -16.56
N LEU A 13 -10.49 -27.84 -15.97
CA LEU A 13 -9.78 -28.73 -15.04
C LEU A 13 -10.52 -28.93 -13.71
N LEU A 14 -11.39 -28.01 -13.30
CA LEU A 14 -12.12 -28.07 -12.03
C LEU A 14 -13.31 -29.03 -12.11
N THR A 15 -13.04 -30.32 -12.32
CA THR A 15 -14.02 -31.40 -12.08
C THR A 15 -14.37 -31.46 -10.59
N ASP A 16 -15.51 -32.06 -10.23
CA ASP A 16 -15.93 -32.17 -8.82
C ASP A 16 -14.84 -32.78 -7.92
N GLU A 17 -14.14 -33.80 -8.41
CA GLU A 17 -13.04 -34.47 -7.70
C GLU A 17 -11.83 -33.54 -7.53
N LEU A 18 -11.32 -32.96 -8.62
CA LEU A 18 -10.11 -32.14 -8.57
C LEU A 18 -10.34 -30.81 -7.84
N ALA A 19 -11.53 -30.23 -7.97
CA ALA A 19 -11.94 -29.04 -7.24
C ALA A 19 -12.02 -29.32 -5.73
N SER A 20 -12.64 -30.44 -5.33
CA SER A 20 -12.74 -30.85 -3.92
C SER A 20 -11.35 -31.10 -3.31
N GLU A 21 -10.49 -31.87 -3.98
CA GLU A 21 -9.12 -32.15 -3.53
C GLU A 21 -8.32 -30.84 -3.38
N SER A 22 -8.40 -29.96 -4.39
CA SER A 22 -7.70 -28.67 -4.38
C SER A 22 -8.21 -27.76 -3.27
N PHE A 23 -9.51 -27.76 -2.99
CA PHE A 23 -10.10 -26.94 -1.94
C PHE A 23 -9.74 -27.45 -0.54
N GLN A 24 -9.76 -28.77 -0.33
CA GLN A 24 -9.30 -29.37 0.93
C GLN A 24 -7.83 -29.03 1.20
N GLN A 25 -6.96 -29.13 0.18
CA GLN A 25 -5.55 -28.76 0.33
C GLN A 25 -5.39 -27.24 0.59
N LEU A 26 -6.19 -26.40 -0.07
CA LEU A 26 -6.20 -24.94 0.16
C LEU A 26 -6.56 -24.61 1.63
N GLU A 27 -7.62 -25.22 2.17
CA GLU A 27 -8.04 -25.01 3.56
C GLU A 27 -7.00 -25.52 4.56
N GLU A 28 -6.46 -26.70 4.31
CA GLU A 28 -5.43 -27.29 5.16
C GLU A 28 -4.15 -26.45 5.20
N GLN A 29 -3.66 -26.01 4.04
CA GLN A 29 -2.44 -25.21 3.97
C GLN A 29 -2.61 -23.84 4.63
N GLN A 30 -3.76 -23.18 4.47
CA GLN A 30 -4.02 -21.92 5.16
C GLN A 30 -4.04 -22.10 6.68
N ARG A 31 -4.67 -23.18 7.18
CA ARG A 31 -4.68 -23.52 8.61
C ARG A 31 -3.28 -23.79 9.15
N ARG A 32 -2.52 -24.65 8.48
CA ARG A 32 -1.17 -25.05 8.89
C ARG A 32 -0.19 -23.87 8.92
N ARG A 33 -0.32 -22.93 7.98
CA ARG A 33 0.58 -21.77 7.83
C ARG A 33 0.08 -20.50 8.53
N GLY A 34 -1.05 -20.56 9.24
CA GLY A 34 -1.61 -19.38 9.92
C GLY A 34 -2.05 -18.26 8.96
N LEU A 35 -2.47 -18.60 7.74
CA LEU A 35 -2.87 -17.65 6.70
C LEU A 35 -4.31 -17.16 6.90
N PHE A 36 -4.49 -16.29 7.89
CA PHE A 36 -5.77 -15.68 8.23
C PHE A 36 -5.65 -14.18 8.38
N PHE A 37 -6.77 -13.49 8.15
CA PHE A 37 -7.00 -12.12 8.57
C PHE A 37 -8.02 -12.13 9.71
N GLY A 38 -7.56 -11.93 10.93
CA GLY A 38 -8.32 -12.29 12.13
C GLY A 38 -8.65 -13.79 12.10
N GLY A 39 -9.94 -14.13 12.15
CA GLY A 39 -10.42 -15.52 12.03
C GLY A 39 -10.72 -15.99 10.60
N ARG A 40 -10.63 -15.11 9.60
CA ARG A 40 -11.05 -15.42 8.22
C ARG A 40 -9.88 -15.92 7.37
N PRO A 41 -10.00 -17.07 6.66
CA PRO A 41 -8.98 -17.51 5.70
C PRO A 41 -8.72 -16.43 4.65
N LEU A 42 -7.46 -16.28 4.23
CA LEU A 42 -7.07 -15.26 3.25
C LEU A 42 -7.64 -15.53 1.84
N CYS A 43 -7.87 -16.80 1.48
CA CYS A 43 -8.36 -17.21 0.18
C CYS A 43 -9.49 -18.23 0.29
N SER A 44 -10.59 -17.98 -0.41
CA SER A 44 -11.76 -18.86 -0.48
C SER A 44 -12.12 -19.27 -1.91
N VAL A 45 -11.21 -19.05 -2.86
CA VAL A 45 -11.43 -19.34 -4.28
C VAL A 45 -10.26 -20.14 -4.84
N LEU A 46 -10.53 -21.07 -5.75
CA LEU A 46 -9.48 -21.94 -6.31
C LEU A 46 -8.68 -21.28 -7.42
N ARG A 47 -9.35 -20.54 -8.31
CA ARG A 47 -8.69 -19.91 -9.45
C ARG A 47 -8.02 -18.60 -9.04
N PRO A 48 -6.68 -18.48 -9.13
CA PRO A 48 -6.01 -17.20 -8.95
C PRO A 48 -6.37 -16.23 -10.08
N ARG A 49 -6.07 -14.95 -9.90
CA ARG A 49 -6.22 -13.98 -10.99
C ARG A 49 -5.03 -14.10 -11.95
N PHE A 50 -5.30 -14.50 -13.19
CA PHE A 50 -4.29 -14.50 -14.25
C PHE A 50 -4.20 -13.14 -14.95
N LEU A 51 -2.98 -12.79 -15.37
CA LEU A 51 -2.67 -11.66 -16.22
C LEU A 51 -1.72 -12.13 -17.33
N THR A 52 -1.93 -11.63 -18.54
CA THR A 52 -0.94 -11.79 -19.62
C THR A 52 0.27 -10.90 -19.36
N ARG A 53 1.40 -11.21 -20.00
CA ARG A 53 2.61 -10.40 -19.90
C ARG A 53 2.37 -8.98 -20.41
N GLU A 54 1.61 -8.86 -21.48
CA GLU A 54 1.26 -7.58 -22.12
C GLU A 54 0.39 -6.73 -21.19
N GLN A 55 -0.60 -7.34 -20.52
CA GLN A 55 -1.41 -6.66 -19.50
C GLN A 55 -0.55 -6.22 -18.31
N TYR A 56 0.37 -7.06 -17.83
CA TYR A 56 1.24 -6.70 -16.72
C TYR A 56 2.18 -5.54 -17.09
N HIS A 57 2.80 -5.57 -18.26
CA HIS A 57 3.62 -4.47 -18.77
C HIS A 57 2.81 -3.18 -18.95
N PHE A 58 1.58 -3.29 -19.45
CA PHE A 58 0.66 -2.16 -19.53
C PHE A 58 0.46 -1.54 -18.14
N LEU A 59 0.08 -2.34 -17.14
CA LEU A 59 -0.09 -1.87 -15.76
C LEU A 59 1.17 -1.16 -15.24
N GLN A 60 2.35 -1.76 -15.42
CA GLN A 60 3.62 -1.17 -14.98
C GLN A 60 3.87 0.19 -15.65
N SER A 61 3.71 0.28 -16.97
CA SER A 61 3.95 1.51 -17.73
C SER A 61 3.02 2.65 -17.31
N ARG A 62 1.74 2.34 -17.06
CA ARG A 62 0.73 3.33 -16.67
C ARG A 62 0.88 3.76 -15.22
N MET A 63 1.16 2.80 -14.33
CA MET A 63 1.43 3.10 -12.92
C MET A 63 2.70 3.93 -12.75
N HIS A 64 3.74 3.71 -13.56
CA HIS A 64 4.96 4.52 -13.51
C HIS A 64 4.68 6.01 -13.74
N LEU A 65 3.88 6.35 -14.75
CA LEU A 65 3.49 7.74 -15.03
C LEU A 65 2.68 8.36 -13.88
N LEU A 66 1.76 7.60 -13.28
CA LEU A 66 0.97 8.10 -12.14
C LEU A 66 1.85 8.31 -10.90
N LEU A 67 2.78 7.39 -10.61
CA LEU A 67 3.71 7.53 -9.49
C LEU A 67 4.64 8.74 -9.68
N GLN A 68 5.07 9.05 -10.91
CA GLN A 68 5.79 10.30 -11.20
C GLN A 68 4.93 11.54 -10.93
N ALA A 69 3.64 11.50 -11.28
CA ALA A 69 2.73 12.60 -10.97
C ALA A 69 2.52 12.77 -9.45
N PHE A 70 2.36 11.67 -8.70
CA PHE A 70 2.29 11.72 -7.24
C PHE A 70 3.56 12.30 -6.61
N ASP A 71 4.74 11.91 -7.10
CA ASP A 71 6.01 12.45 -6.61
C ASP A 71 6.10 13.98 -6.84
N LYS A 72 5.70 14.46 -8.02
CA LYS A 72 5.63 15.91 -8.28
C LYS A 72 4.64 16.62 -7.36
N ALA A 73 3.45 16.04 -7.15
CA ALA A 73 2.45 16.60 -6.25
C ALA A 73 2.96 16.66 -4.80
N TYR A 74 3.67 15.63 -4.35
CA TYR A 74 4.33 15.60 -3.06
C TYR A 74 5.41 16.68 -2.93
N LEU A 75 6.31 16.81 -3.90
CA LEU A 75 7.36 17.83 -3.88
C LEU A 75 6.78 19.25 -3.87
N ALA A 76 5.72 19.49 -4.64
CA ALA A 76 4.98 20.76 -4.62
C ALA A 76 4.35 21.03 -3.25
N ALA A 77 3.75 20.01 -2.62
CA ALA A 77 3.18 20.10 -1.27
C ALA A 77 4.23 20.39 -0.20
N LEU A 78 5.46 19.88 -0.34
CA LEU A 78 6.53 20.22 0.59
C LEU A 78 7.02 21.66 0.41
N ALA A 79 7.09 22.14 -0.83
CA ALA A 79 7.62 23.46 -1.14
C ALA A 79 6.63 24.60 -0.81
N ASP A 80 5.33 24.36 -0.93
CA ASP A 80 4.30 25.38 -0.83
C ASP A 80 3.16 24.95 0.11
N LYS A 81 2.98 25.69 1.21
CA LYS A 81 1.93 25.45 2.20
C LYS A 81 0.53 25.69 1.62
N ASP A 82 0.37 26.69 0.76
CA ASP A 82 -0.93 26.99 0.14
C ASP A 82 -1.31 25.88 -0.83
N PHE A 83 -0.35 25.36 -1.60
CA PHE A 83 -0.56 24.16 -2.41
C PHE A 83 -0.90 22.94 -1.55
N ARG A 84 -0.15 22.72 -0.46
CA ARG A 84 -0.37 21.59 0.47
C ARG A 84 -1.74 21.60 1.13
N SER A 85 -2.34 22.77 1.33
CA SER A 85 -3.70 22.88 1.89
C SER A 85 -4.74 22.06 1.11
N GLN A 86 -4.50 21.78 -0.18
CA GLN A 86 -5.38 20.96 -1.02
C GLN A 86 -5.52 19.51 -0.51
N PHE A 87 -4.49 18.98 0.14
CA PHE A 87 -4.48 17.61 0.68
C PHE A 87 -5.33 17.46 1.94
N GLY A 88 -5.72 18.56 2.60
CA GLY A 88 -6.57 18.52 3.78
C GLY A 88 -5.95 17.76 4.96
N LEU A 89 -4.69 18.10 5.26
CA LEU A 89 -4.00 17.61 6.44
C LEU A 89 -4.60 18.22 7.71
N LEU A 90 -4.63 17.44 8.79
CA LEU A 90 -4.93 17.85 10.15
C LEU A 90 -3.75 18.62 10.75
N ASP A 91 -3.99 19.40 11.80
CA ASP A 91 -2.95 20.23 12.43
C ASP A 91 -1.74 19.41 12.89
N TRP A 92 -1.98 18.23 13.48
CA TRP A 92 -0.89 17.34 13.92
C TRP A 92 -0.13 16.75 12.72
N GLU A 93 -0.80 16.51 11.59
CA GLU A 93 -0.14 16.04 10.37
C GLU A 93 0.73 17.16 9.79
N GLU A 94 0.21 18.40 9.73
CA GLU A 94 0.98 19.58 9.30
C GLU A 94 2.23 19.78 10.15
N GLU A 95 2.17 19.56 11.47
CA GLU A 95 3.34 19.59 12.34
C GLU A 95 4.32 18.47 11.97
N LEU A 96 3.83 17.23 11.89
CA LEU A 96 4.72 16.09 11.71
C LEU A 96 5.36 16.05 10.33
N VAL A 97 4.66 16.38 9.24
CA VAL A 97 5.22 16.31 7.88
C VAL A 97 6.44 17.24 7.66
N GLN A 98 6.66 18.23 8.53
CA GLN A 98 7.84 19.09 8.46
C GLN A 98 9.14 18.32 8.69
N TYR A 99 9.11 17.24 9.48
CA TYR A 99 10.31 16.45 9.75
C TYR A 99 10.84 15.79 8.47
N SER A 100 12.14 15.86 8.27
CA SER A 100 12.79 15.15 7.16
C SER A 100 13.11 13.72 7.59
N PRO A 101 12.71 12.70 6.81
CA PRO A 101 12.94 11.31 7.17
C PRO A 101 14.37 10.83 6.86
N GLY A 102 15.20 11.63 6.20
CA GLY A 102 16.58 11.25 5.85
C GLY A 102 16.71 10.29 4.66
N PHE A 103 15.62 10.00 3.95
CA PHE A 103 15.59 9.24 2.70
C PHE A 103 14.64 9.87 1.68
N ARG A 104 14.77 9.50 0.41
CA ARG A 104 14.17 10.23 -0.72
C ARG A 104 12.65 10.06 -0.81
N ASP A 105 12.19 8.81 -0.79
CA ASP A 105 10.79 8.46 -1.06
C ASP A 105 9.92 8.62 0.22
N PRO A 106 8.83 9.40 0.20
CA PRO A 106 7.93 9.55 1.35
C PRO A 106 7.08 8.31 1.65
N SER A 107 6.97 7.37 0.72
CA SER A 107 6.12 6.18 0.84
C SER A 107 6.80 4.94 0.25
N PRO A 108 8.00 4.54 0.76
CA PRO A 108 8.81 3.51 0.12
C PRO A 108 8.07 2.19 -0.06
N THR A 109 7.23 1.81 0.91
CA THR A 109 6.29 0.69 0.76
C THR A 109 4.89 1.24 0.56
N SER A 110 4.33 1.07 -0.64
CA SER A 110 2.99 1.59 -0.96
C SER A 110 2.24 0.66 -1.90
N ARG A 111 0.91 0.80 -1.94
CA ARG A 111 0.03 -0.01 -2.78
C ARG A 111 -0.98 0.87 -3.50
N VAL A 112 -1.03 0.75 -4.82
CA VAL A 112 -2.03 1.43 -5.63
C VAL A 112 -3.15 0.45 -5.93
N ASP A 113 -4.32 0.70 -5.36
CA ASP A 113 -5.48 -0.17 -5.55
C ASP A 113 -6.22 0.27 -6.82
N THR A 114 -6.50 -0.70 -7.69
CA THR A 114 -7.07 -0.44 -9.01
C THR A 114 -8.10 -1.48 -9.41
N PHE A 115 -9.11 -1.04 -10.16
CA PHE A 115 -9.91 -1.92 -11.00
C PHE A 115 -9.28 -2.01 -12.38
N PHE A 116 -9.01 -3.23 -12.82
CA PHE A 116 -8.53 -3.50 -14.17
C PHE A 116 -9.50 -4.43 -14.87
N VAL A 117 -10.34 -3.89 -15.75
CA VAL A 117 -11.31 -4.65 -16.55
C VAL A 117 -11.12 -4.28 -18.01
N THR A 118 -10.37 -5.11 -18.72
CA THR A 118 -9.99 -4.85 -20.11
C THR A 118 -11.18 -4.74 -21.06
N GLU A 119 -12.26 -5.46 -20.77
CA GLU A 119 -13.49 -5.46 -21.59
C GLU A 119 -14.37 -4.22 -21.38
N ARG A 120 -14.21 -3.49 -20.26
CA ARG A 120 -15.16 -2.44 -19.82
C ARG A 120 -14.52 -1.07 -19.57
N GLY A 121 -13.41 -0.78 -20.24
CA GLY A 121 -12.83 0.57 -20.22
C GLY A 121 -11.54 0.74 -19.43
N GLY A 122 -10.84 -0.36 -19.10
CA GLY A 122 -9.43 -0.31 -18.75
C GLY A 122 -9.14 -0.14 -17.25
N LEU A 123 -8.00 0.48 -16.96
CA LEU A 123 -7.43 0.64 -15.62
C LEU A 123 -8.03 1.88 -14.93
N ARG A 124 -8.54 1.71 -13.72
CA ARG A 124 -9.09 2.77 -12.87
C ARG A 124 -8.53 2.68 -11.46
N LEU A 125 -7.90 3.75 -11.00
CA LEU A 125 -7.31 3.87 -9.68
C LEU A 125 -8.39 4.23 -8.66
N THR A 126 -8.43 3.52 -7.53
CA THR A 126 -9.39 3.77 -6.44
C THR A 126 -8.77 4.39 -5.21
N GLU A 127 -7.54 3.99 -4.88
CA GLU A 127 -6.81 4.46 -3.70
C GLU A 127 -5.30 4.35 -3.88
N TYR A 128 -4.56 5.27 -3.25
CA TYR A 128 -3.12 5.17 -3.06
C TYR A 128 -2.80 4.96 -1.57
N ASN A 129 -2.52 3.72 -1.21
CA ASN A 129 -2.17 3.32 0.15
C ASN A 129 -0.68 3.57 0.40
N ALA A 130 -0.37 4.79 0.82
CA ALA A 130 0.98 5.26 1.14
C ALA A 130 1.37 5.09 2.62
N ASP A 131 0.42 4.88 3.53
CA ASP A 131 0.66 4.68 4.96
C ASP A 131 0.70 3.18 5.33
N THR A 132 1.75 2.48 4.87
CA THR A 132 2.07 1.05 5.11
C THR A 132 0.97 0.03 4.72
N PRO A 133 0.99 -0.50 3.48
CA PRO A 133 0.01 -1.49 3.07
C PRO A 133 0.31 -2.90 3.62
N ALA A 134 -0.75 -3.62 3.98
CA ALA A 134 -0.67 -5.06 4.22
C ALA A 134 -0.66 -5.86 2.91
N SER A 135 -0.43 -7.17 3.05
CA SER A 135 -0.52 -8.23 2.02
C SER A 135 0.74 -8.69 1.26
N PRO A 136 1.92 -8.03 1.24
CA PRO A 136 3.05 -8.56 0.47
C PRO A 136 3.50 -9.96 0.90
N ALA A 137 3.58 -10.26 2.20
CA ALA A 137 4.00 -11.59 2.67
C ALA A 137 2.88 -12.61 2.48
N TYR A 138 1.63 -12.19 2.64
CA TYR A 138 0.46 -13.02 2.30
C TYR A 138 0.42 -13.40 0.83
N ASN A 139 0.68 -12.45 -0.08
CA ASN A 139 0.72 -12.71 -1.52
C ASN A 139 1.72 -13.81 -1.87
N ASP A 140 2.91 -13.77 -1.29
CA ASP A 140 3.95 -14.75 -1.55
C ASP A 140 3.57 -16.12 -0.98
N ALA A 141 3.05 -16.16 0.24
CA ALA A 141 2.58 -17.40 0.87
C ALA A 141 1.40 -18.04 0.10
N LEU A 142 0.45 -17.23 -0.36
CA LEU A 142 -0.68 -17.68 -1.19
C LEU A 142 -0.21 -18.15 -2.56
N SER A 143 0.77 -17.48 -3.16
CA SER A 143 1.37 -17.89 -4.43
C SER A 143 2.02 -19.26 -4.29
N GLU A 144 2.93 -19.43 -3.32
CA GLU A 144 3.61 -20.71 -3.04
C GLU A 144 2.60 -21.85 -2.82
N MET A 145 1.54 -21.60 -2.05
CA MET A 145 0.46 -22.57 -1.82
C MET A 145 -0.30 -22.89 -3.10
N THR A 146 -0.63 -21.88 -3.91
CA THR A 146 -1.37 -22.05 -5.17
C THR A 146 -0.61 -22.94 -6.15
N TYR A 147 0.71 -22.77 -6.29
CA TYR A 147 1.56 -23.65 -7.11
C TYR A 147 1.50 -25.12 -6.65
N GLY A 148 1.26 -25.35 -5.36
CA GLY A 148 1.15 -26.68 -4.78
C GLY A 148 -0.20 -27.36 -5.02
N LEU A 149 -1.25 -26.66 -5.45
CA LEU A 149 -2.60 -27.22 -5.59
C LEU A 149 -2.69 -28.22 -6.76
N PRO A 150 -3.47 -29.31 -6.63
CA PRO A 150 -3.66 -30.32 -7.68
C PRO A 150 -4.09 -29.70 -9.02
N VAL A 151 -5.13 -28.84 -9.02
CA VAL A 151 -5.57 -28.13 -10.23
C VAL A 151 -4.47 -27.28 -10.87
N MET A 152 -3.63 -26.63 -10.06
CA MET A 152 -2.56 -25.79 -10.57
C MET A 152 -1.44 -26.62 -11.19
N ARG A 153 -1.13 -27.80 -10.63
CA ARG A 153 -0.17 -28.74 -11.22
C ARG A 153 -0.61 -29.20 -12.61
N GLU A 154 -1.89 -29.51 -12.78
CA GLU A 154 -2.44 -29.87 -14.09
C GLU A 154 -2.38 -28.69 -15.06
N PHE A 155 -2.74 -27.50 -14.60
CA PHE A 155 -2.68 -26.28 -15.42
C PHE A 155 -1.26 -25.97 -15.91
N LEU A 156 -0.26 -26.14 -15.04
CA LEU A 156 1.15 -25.89 -15.34
C LEU A 156 1.75 -26.84 -16.40
N ARG A 157 1.09 -27.96 -16.71
CA ARG A 157 1.51 -28.85 -17.82
C ARG A 157 1.32 -28.20 -19.19
N ARG A 158 0.40 -27.24 -19.30
CA ARG A 158 0.05 -26.57 -20.56
C ARG A 158 0.45 -25.09 -20.57
N TYR A 159 0.49 -24.44 -19.40
CA TYR A 159 0.70 -23.01 -19.28
C TYR A 159 1.92 -22.68 -18.43
N GLU A 160 2.72 -21.72 -18.88
CA GLU A 160 3.76 -21.11 -18.05
C GLU A 160 3.14 -20.01 -17.19
N VAL A 161 3.20 -20.18 -15.86
CA VAL A 161 2.74 -19.17 -14.89
C VAL A 161 3.93 -18.74 -14.06
N ARG A 162 4.08 -17.43 -13.83
CA ARG A 162 5.12 -16.85 -12.98
C ARG A 162 4.48 -16.08 -11.82
N PRO A 163 4.98 -16.23 -10.57
CA PRO A 163 4.47 -15.45 -9.45
C PRO A 163 5.00 -14.02 -9.52
N LEU A 164 4.38 -13.13 -8.73
CA LEU A 164 4.85 -11.76 -8.50
C LEU A 164 5.30 -11.66 -7.03
N PRO A 165 6.55 -12.05 -6.70
CA PRO A 165 7.04 -12.02 -5.32
C PRO A 165 7.16 -10.59 -4.80
N ALA A 166 6.73 -10.35 -3.56
CA ALA A 166 6.62 -9.03 -2.97
C ALA A 166 7.44 -8.85 -1.68
N ARG A 167 7.59 -9.89 -0.84
CA ARG A 167 8.27 -9.76 0.47
C ARG A 167 9.74 -9.38 0.35
N HIS A 168 10.41 -9.86 -0.70
CA HIS A 168 11.81 -9.52 -0.98
C HIS A 168 11.97 -8.03 -1.31
N SER A 169 11.07 -7.49 -2.13
CA SER A 169 11.04 -6.08 -2.50
C SER A 169 10.78 -5.17 -1.29
N VAL A 170 9.92 -5.60 -0.36
CA VAL A 170 9.72 -4.91 0.92
C VAL A 170 11.01 -4.87 1.72
N LEU A 171 11.70 -6.01 1.91
CA LEU A 171 12.97 -6.04 2.62
C LEU A 171 14.01 -5.12 1.97
N HIS A 172 14.19 -5.23 0.65
CA HIS A 172 15.14 -4.37 -0.07
C HIS A 172 14.86 -2.88 0.16
N THR A 173 13.57 -2.50 0.10
CA THR A 173 13.12 -1.12 0.34
C THR A 173 13.40 -0.67 1.78
N LEU A 174 13.16 -1.52 2.77
CA LEU A 174 13.45 -1.22 4.18
C LEU A 174 14.95 -0.98 4.41
N ILE A 175 15.80 -1.84 3.80
CA ILE A 175 17.25 -1.71 3.92
C ILE A 175 17.77 -0.48 3.18
N ASP A 176 17.27 -0.19 1.98
CA ASP A 176 17.65 1.00 1.20
C ASP A 176 17.31 2.30 1.97
N ALA A 177 16.10 2.39 2.53
CA ALA A 177 15.70 3.54 3.36
C ALA A 177 16.61 3.70 4.59
N TYR A 178 16.96 2.60 5.25
CA TYR A 178 17.85 2.60 6.41
C TYR A 178 19.28 3.03 6.06
N GLN A 179 19.82 2.55 4.93
CA GLN A 179 21.15 2.93 4.45
C GLN A 179 21.22 4.41 4.11
N GLN A 180 20.19 4.96 3.46
CA GLN A 180 20.08 6.39 3.17
C GLN A 180 20.01 7.22 4.47
N TRP A 181 19.19 6.79 5.43
CA TRP A 181 19.01 7.49 6.70
C TRP A 181 20.27 7.54 7.55
N GLY A 182 20.92 6.39 7.74
CA GLY A 182 22.05 6.25 8.67
C GLY A 182 23.43 6.49 8.05
N ASN A 183 23.51 6.66 6.72
CA ASN A 183 24.76 6.65 5.94
C ASN A 183 25.69 5.50 6.37
N SER A 184 25.11 4.31 6.56
CA SER A 184 25.75 3.17 7.20
C SER A 184 25.29 1.87 6.56
N HIS A 185 26.23 0.93 6.40
CA HIS A 185 25.97 -0.43 5.92
C HIS A 185 25.79 -1.45 7.05
N LYS A 186 25.78 -1.01 8.32
CA LYS A 186 25.51 -1.93 9.45
C LYS A 186 24.08 -2.49 9.31
N PRO A 187 23.86 -3.78 9.60
CA PRO A 187 22.51 -4.34 9.55
C PRO A 187 21.60 -3.65 10.58
N PRO A 188 20.35 -3.34 10.22
CA PRO A 188 19.39 -2.77 11.18
C PRO A 188 18.90 -3.82 12.18
N ARG A 189 18.43 -3.33 13.32
CA ARG A 189 17.65 -4.08 14.31
C ARG A 189 16.19 -3.68 14.16
N ILE A 190 15.39 -4.57 13.58
CA ILE A 190 14.07 -4.27 13.04
C ILE A 190 12.99 -4.48 14.10
N ALA A 191 12.14 -3.48 14.29
CA ALA A 191 10.86 -3.63 14.96
C ALA A 191 9.73 -3.60 13.93
N ILE A 192 8.94 -4.67 13.87
CA ILE A 192 7.62 -4.66 13.25
C ILE A 192 6.67 -4.11 14.30
N LEU A 193 6.22 -2.87 14.11
CA LEU A 193 5.51 -2.09 15.12
C LEU A 193 4.02 -1.99 14.78
N ASP A 194 3.17 -2.63 15.57
CA ASP A 194 1.70 -2.52 15.52
C ASP A 194 1.03 -3.02 16.80
N TRP A 195 -0.26 -2.77 16.96
CA TRP A 195 -1.03 -3.29 18.09
C TRP A 195 -1.18 -4.80 18.00
N ARG A 196 -1.10 -5.48 19.14
CA ARG A 196 -1.23 -6.95 19.20
C ARG A 196 -2.58 -7.46 18.72
N GLU A 197 -3.62 -6.67 18.90
CA GLU A 197 -5.01 -7.04 18.58
C GLU A 197 -5.40 -6.91 17.09
N VAL A 198 -4.52 -6.41 16.22
CA VAL A 198 -4.88 -6.21 14.80
C VAL A 198 -5.09 -7.53 14.06
N PRO A 199 -6.07 -7.61 13.13
CA PRO A 199 -6.34 -8.84 12.38
C PRO A 199 -5.20 -9.26 11.43
N SER A 200 -4.27 -8.37 11.12
CA SER A 200 -3.10 -8.65 10.26
C SER A 200 -1.88 -9.19 11.01
N PHE A 201 -1.99 -9.50 12.31
CA PHE A 201 -0.85 -9.93 13.13
C PHE A 201 -0.08 -11.13 12.56
N SER A 202 -0.78 -12.09 11.95
CA SER A 202 -0.19 -13.24 11.26
C SER A 202 0.77 -12.83 10.14
N GLU A 203 0.58 -11.70 9.46
CA GLU A 203 1.53 -11.20 8.47
C GLU A 203 2.85 -10.76 9.12
N PHE A 204 2.78 -10.20 10.33
CA PHE A 204 3.96 -9.75 11.05
C PHE A 204 4.84 -10.93 11.40
N VAL A 205 4.24 -12.07 11.77
CA VAL A 205 4.94 -13.33 12.00
C VAL A 205 5.68 -13.78 10.74
N LEU A 206 5.01 -13.78 9.58
CA LEU A 206 5.63 -14.14 8.30
C LEU A 206 6.83 -13.24 7.97
N PHE A 207 6.72 -11.93 8.19
CA PHE A 207 7.82 -11.00 7.98
C PHE A 207 8.95 -11.19 9.00
N ALA A 208 8.64 -11.41 10.27
CA ALA A 208 9.65 -11.62 11.31
C ALA A 208 10.47 -12.89 11.04
N GLU A 209 9.81 -13.98 10.65
CA GLU A 209 10.47 -15.21 10.20
C GLU A 209 11.31 -14.96 8.95
N TYR A 210 10.76 -14.25 7.97
CA TYR A 210 11.49 -13.91 6.75
C TYR A 210 12.75 -13.09 7.05
N PHE A 211 12.67 -11.99 7.81
CA PHE A 211 13.83 -11.17 8.14
C PHE A 211 14.89 -11.94 8.92
N LYS A 212 14.48 -12.79 9.88
CA LYS A 212 15.40 -13.68 10.61
C LYS A 212 16.08 -14.69 9.68
N SER A 213 15.36 -15.25 8.70
CA SER A 213 15.94 -16.14 7.69
C SER A 213 16.99 -15.45 6.82
N GLN A 214 16.94 -14.11 6.71
CA GLN A 214 17.93 -13.29 6.00
C GLN A 214 19.08 -12.82 6.92
N GLY A 215 19.14 -13.32 8.16
CA GLY A 215 20.20 -12.99 9.11
C GLY A 215 20.02 -11.68 9.86
N LEU A 216 18.81 -11.09 9.83
CA LEU A 216 18.52 -9.82 10.51
C LEU A 216 17.91 -10.05 11.90
N GLU A 217 18.28 -9.20 12.85
CA GLU A 217 17.59 -9.11 14.13
C GLU A 217 16.21 -8.47 13.94
N CYS A 218 15.15 -9.15 14.36
CA CYS A 218 13.78 -8.67 14.22
C CYS A 218 12.92 -9.06 15.42
N ILE A 219 12.13 -8.11 15.92
CA ILE A 219 11.06 -8.32 16.89
C ILE A 219 9.73 -7.79 16.34
N ILE A 220 8.62 -8.34 16.84
CA ILE A 220 7.29 -7.75 16.72
C ILE A 220 7.01 -7.10 18.08
N THR A 221 6.62 -5.83 18.10
CA THR A 221 6.39 -5.12 19.36
C THR A 221 5.19 -4.19 19.25
N ASP A 222 4.51 -4.02 20.37
CA ASP A 222 3.36 -3.13 20.50
C ASP A 222 3.84 -1.71 20.81
N PRO A 223 3.22 -0.64 20.26
CA PRO A 223 3.55 0.73 20.64
C PRO A 223 3.51 0.98 22.15
N ARG A 224 2.70 0.25 22.93
CA ARG A 224 2.66 0.36 24.40
C ARG A 224 3.91 -0.17 25.12
N GLU A 225 4.72 -0.97 24.44
CA GLU A 225 5.87 -1.69 25.00
C GLU A 225 7.21 -1.03 24.66
N VAL A 226 7.19 0.08 23.92
CA VAL A 226 8.40 0.78 23.49
C VAL A 226 8.68 1.99 24.38
N GLU A 227 9.94 2.13 24.77
CA GLU A 227 10.43 3.26 25.55
C GLU A 227 11.47 4.03 24.75
N TYR A 228 11.54 5.34 24.96
CA TYR A 228 12.57 6.19 24.38
C TYR A 228 13.37 6.83 25.51
N THR A 229 14.55 6.27 25.77
CA THR A 229 15.40 6.63 26.90
C THR A 229 16.86 6.76 26.43
N ASN A 230 17.58 7.75 26.95
CA ASN A 230 19.00 7.98 26.64
C ASN A 230 19.31 8.04 25.12
N GLY A 231 18.42 8.64 24.33
CA GLY A 231 18.59 8.75 22.87
C GLY A 231 18.43 7.43 22.11
N ARG A 232 17.80 6.41 22.71
CA ARG A 232 17.56 5.09 22.10
C ARG A 232 16.11 4.68 22.24
N LEU A 233 15.52 4.19 21.16
CA LEU A 233 14.22 3.53 21.19
C LEU A 233 14.44 2.05 21.53
N VAL A 234 13.78 1.55 22.57
CA VAL A 234 13.97 0.18 23.06
C VAL A 234 12.62 -0.51 23.30
N ALA A 235 12.60 -1.84 23.14
CA ALA A 235 11.53 -2.70 23.64
C ALA A 235 12.18 -3.78 24.52
N GLY A 236 12.06 -3.63 25.85
CA GLY A 236 12.92 -4.36 26.80
C GLY A 236 14.41 -4.11 26.50
N ASP A 237 15.19 -5.18 26.35
CA ASP A 237 16.63 -5.09 26.05
C ASP A 237 16.93 -4.85 24.55
N PHE A 238 15.91 -4.82 23.70
CA PHE A 238 16.07 -4.67 22.26
C PHE A 238 16.09 -3.20 21.84
N HIS A 239 17.27 -2.62 21.67
CA HIS A 239 17.45 -1.35 20.94
C HIS A 239 17.06 -1.43 19.45
N ILE A 240 16.02 -0.68 19.08
CA ILE A 240 15.42 -0.62 17.75
C ILE A 240 16.14 0.47 16.95
N THR A 241 16.67 0.10 15.77
CA THR A 241 17.27 1.08 14.85
C THR A 241 16.42 1.31 13.60
N LEU A 242 15.55 0.36 13.26
CA LEU A 242 14.63 0.44 12.12
C LEU A 242 13.22 0.02 12.55
N ILE A 243 12.25 0.88 12.30
CA ILE A 243 10.83 0.57 12.45
C ILE A 243 10.29 0.22 11.06
N TYR A 244 9.94 -1.06 10.86
CA TYR A 244 8.99 -1.43 9.82
C TYR A 244 7.58 -1.18 10.38
N LYS A 245 7.11 0.04 10.13
CA LYS A 245 5.84 0.52 10.67
C LYS A 245 4.70 -0.27 10.05
N ARG A 246 3.86 -0.90 10.87
CA ARG A 246 2.61 -1.54 10.47
C ARG A 246 1.39 -0.81 11.05
N VAL A 247 1.58 -0.18 12.22
CA VAL A 247 0.64 0.77 12.80
C VAL A 247 0.35 1.94 11.86
N LEU A 248 -0.92 2.34 11.77
CA LEU A 248 -1.28 3.60 11.13
C LEU A 248 -0.79 4.78 11.95
N ILE A 249 -0.31 5.84 11.30
CA ILE A 249 0.16 7.01 12.03
C ILE A 249 -1.00 7.67 12.78
N SER A 250 -2.18 7.76 12.15
CA SER A 250 -3.37 8.33 12.80
C SER A 250 -3.72 7.60 14.10
N GLU A 251 -3.68 6.26 14.09
CA GLU A 251 -3.98 5.44 15.27
C GLU A 251 -2.88 5.55 16.35
N LEU A 252 -1.61 5.64 15.94
CA LEU A 252 -0.50 5.87 16.86
C LEU A 252 -0.66 7.21 17.61
N ILE A 253 -1.05 8.27 16.89
CA ILE A 253 -1.26 9.60 17.48
C ILE A 253 -2.55 9.65 18.30
N GLU A 254 -3.63 9.04 17.84
CA GLU A 254 -4.90 8.99 18.57
C GLU A 254 -4.75 8.28 19.93
N ARG A 255 -4.06 7.14 19.97
CA ARG A 255 -3.90 6.34 21.20
C ARG A 255 -2.71 6.78 22.06
N GLY A 256 -1.60 7.18 21.42
CA GLY A 256 -0.33 7.45 22.08
C GLY A 256 0.02 8.93 22.23
N GLY A 257 -0.65 9.80 21.49
CA GLY A 257 -0.38 11.23 21.45
C GLY A 257 0.91 11.62 20.74
N MET A 258 1.08 12.92 20.51
CA MET A 258 2.26 13.51 19.85
C MET A 258 3.57 13.34 20.64
N ASN A 259 3.48 13.03 21.93
CA ASN A 259 4.63 12.81 22.81
C ASN A 259 5.00 11.33 22.97
N HIS A 260 4.38 10.43 22.19
CA HIS A 260 4.67 9.01 22.22
C HIS A 260 6.17 8.72 21.98
N PRO A 261 6.79 7.72 22.65
CA PRO A 261 8.20 7.38 22.50
C PRO A 261 8.68 7.24 21.04
N VAL A 262 7.88 6.60 20.19
CA VAL A 262 8.16 6.45 18.74
C VAL A 262 8.25 7.80 18.05
N VAL A 263 7.27 8.69 18.29
CA VAL A 263 7.23 10.02 17.66
C VAL A 263 8.44 10.84 18.06
N ARG A 264 8.78 10.83 19.37
CA ARG A 264 9.97 11.53 19.87
C ARG A 264 11.27 10.97 19.28
N ALA A 265 11.45 9.65 19.29
CA ALA A 265 12.64 8.99 18.74
C ALA A 265 12.84 9.28 17.25
N VAL A 266 11.75 9.31 16.48
CA VAL A 266 11.79 9.65 15.04
C VAL A 266 12.14 11.12 14.83
N ARG A 267 11.56 12.05 15.60
CA ARG A 267 11.86 13.49 15.53
C ARG A 267 13.31 13.80 15.91
N ASP A 268 13.86 13.08 16.88
CA ASP A 268 15.23 13.24 17.34
C ASP A 268 16.26 12.56 16.41
N GLY A 269 15.82 11.84 15.38
CA GLY A 269 16.70 11.08 14.50
C GLY A 269 17.40 9.91 15.21
N ALA A 270 16.78 9.35 16.25
CA ALA A 270 17.30 8.21 17.00
C ALA A 270 16.95 6.85 16.36
N VAL A 271 15.93 6.81 15.50
CA VAL A 271 15.45 5.60 14.83
C VAL A 271 14.97 5.92 13.40
N CYS A 272 15.25 5.03 12.46
CA CYS A 272 14.71 5.12 11.11
C CYS A 272 13.28 4.54 11.09
N MET A 273 12.28 5.31 10.69
CA MET A 273 10.92 4.80 10.48
C MET A 273 10.58 4.84 9.00
N VAL A 274 10.43 3.67 8.38
CA VAL A 274 10.03 3.56 6.97
C VAL A 274 8.54 3.83 6.85
N ASN A 275 8.14 4.48 5.75
CA ASN A 275 6.85 5.15 5.60
C ASN A 275 6.67 6.23 6.68
N PRO A 276 7.47 7.31 6.59
CA PRO A 276 7.54 8.40 7.57
C PRO A 276 6.25 9.20 7.64
N PHE A 277 6.09 10.13 8.59
CA PHE A 277 4.91 11.01 8.66
C PHE A 277 4.58 11.74 7.35
N ARG A 278 5.59 12.02 6.50
CA ARG A 278 5.40 12.58 5.15
C ARG A 278 4.55 11.70 4.23
N CYS A 279 4.47 10.39 4.46
CA CYS A 279 3.61 9.48 3.70
C CYS A 279 2.13 9.90 3.77
N LYS A 280 1.72 10.58 4.85
CA LYS A 280 0.33 11.05 5.04
C LYS A 280 -0.13 11.96 3.93
N ILE A 281 0.75 12.79 3.35
CA ILE A 281 0.42 13.68 2.23
C ILE A 281 -0.20 12.87 1.08
N LEU A 282 0.48 11.81 0.64
CA LEU A 282 0.03 11.02 -0.50
C LEU A 282 -1.02 9.97 -0.14
N HIS A 283 -1.09 9.59 1.14
CA HIS A 283 -2.11 8.67 1.65
C HIS A 283 -3.52 9.28 1.68
N LYS A 284 -3.64 10.61 1.85
CA LYS A 284 -4.95 11.28 1.79
C LYS A 284 -5.64 10.96 0.46
N LYS A 285 -6.94 10.65 0.50
CA LYS A 285 -7.74 10.46 -0.72
C LYS A 285 -7.79 11.74 -1.58
N ALA A 286 -7.62 12.90 -0.95
CA ALA A 286 -7.41 14.17 -1.64
C ALA A 286 -6.19 14.19 -2.58
N SER A 287 -5.20 13.29 -2.44
CA SER A 287 -4.09 13.19 -3.40
C SER A 287 -4.58 12.91 -4.83
N LEU A 288 -5.66 12.12 -4.98
CA LEU A 288 -6.33 11.90 -6.26
C LEU A 288 -7.06 13.15 -6.78
N ALA A 289 -7.65 13.92 -5.87
CA ALA A 289 -8.25 15.20 -6.20
C ALA A 289 -7.18 16.18 -6.70
N VAL A 290 -6.04 16.28 -6.02
CA VAL A 290 -4.92 17.16 -6.41
C VAL A 290 -4.41 16.82 -7.82
N LEU A 291 -4.27 15.53 -8.16
CA LEU A 291 -3.86 15.14 -9.51
C LEU A 291 -4.92 15.51 -10.57
N SER A 292 -6.20 15.44 -10.23
CA SER A 292 -7.32 15.72 -11.14
C SER A 292 -7.70 17.21 -11.24
N ASP A 293 -7.24 18.03 -10.29
CA ASP A 293 -7.65 19.43 -10.15
C ASP A 293 -7.00 20.32 -11.22
N GLU A 294 -7.80 21.19 -11.83
CA GLU A 294 -7.35 22.14 -12.83
C GLU A 294 -6.26 23.09 -12.31
N ARG A 295 -6.25 23.37 -11.00
CA ARG A 295 -5.23 24.19 -10.32
C ARG A 295 -3.84 23.54 -10.38
N SER A 296 -3.77 22.21 -10.42
CA SER A 296 -2.52 21.44 -10.44
C SER A 296 -2.05 21.08 -11.85
N ALA A 297 -2.85 21.30 -12.89
CA ALA A 297 -2.58 20.81 -14.25
C ALA A 297 -1.21 21.24 -14.82
N LYS A 298 -0.71 22.41 -14.41
CA LYS A 298 0.60 22.95 -14.85
C LYS A 298 1.81 22.19 -14.27
N LEU A 299 1.61 21.39 -13.21
CA LEU A 299 2.65 20.60 -12.57
C LEU A 299 3.06 19.39 -13.41
N PHE A 300 2.13 18.87 -14.20
CA PHE A 300 2.27 17.61 -14.90
C PHE A 300 2.64 17.83 -16.37
N ASN A 301 3.47 16.96 -16.93
CA ASN A 301 3.77 16.96 -18.37
C ASN A 301 2.61 16.34 -19.18
N ALA A 302 2.70 16.35 -20.51
CA ALA A 302 1.63 15.85 -21.37
C ALA A 302 1.30 14.35 -21.15
N ALA A 303 2.32 13.50 -20.95
CA ALA A 303 2.12 12.07 -20.72
C ALA A 303 1.48 11.78 -19.36
N GLU A 304 1.88 12.52 -18.32
CA GLU A 304 1.29 12.43 -16.98
C GLU A 304 -0.16 12.91 -16.98
N ARG A 305 -0.48 14.04 -17.63
CA ARG A 305 -1.87 14.52 -17.75
C ARG A 305 -2.77 13.53 -18.47
N GLU A 306 -2.27 12.91 -19.54
CA GLU A 306 -3.00 11.85 -20.24
C GLU A 306 -3.23 10.64 -19.33
N ALA A 307 -2.21 10.20 -18.58
CA ALA A 307 -2.34 9.08 -17.64
C ALA A 307 -3.33 9.38 -16.50
N ILE A 308 -3.29 10.58 -15.95
CA ILE A 308 -4.25 11.04 -14.93
C ILE A 308 -5.68 10.96 -15.50
N ALA A 309 -5.93 11.60 -16.65
CA ALA A 309 -7.26 11.61 -17.26
C ALA A 309 -7.76 10.21 -17.65
N ALA A 310 -6.84 9.32 -18.07
CA ALA A 310 -7.19 7.97 -18.49
C ALA A 310 -7.48 7.02 -17.32
N HIS A 311 -6.91 7.25 -16.13
CA HIS A 311 -6.89 6.24 -15.06
C HIS A 311 -7.40 6.71 -13.70
N ILE A 312 -7.44 8.00 -13.43
CA ILE A 312 -8.02 8.54 -12.20
C ILE A 312 -9.45 8.97 -12.51
N PRO A 313 -10.48 8.32 -11.93
CA PRO A 313 -11.85 8.83 -12.02
C PRO A 313 -11.90 10.28 -11.55
N TRP A 314 -12.73 11.11 -12.20
CA TRP A 314 -12.85 12.51 -11.80
C TRP A 314 -13.11 12.61 -10.29
N THR A 315 -12.16 13.22 -9.59
CA THR A 315 -12.13 13.31 -8.14
C THR A 315 -11.95 14.77 -7.76
N CYS A 316 -12.78 15.26 -6.85
CA CYS A 316 -12.73 16.63 -6.38
C CYS A 316 -12.96 16.66 -4.87
N ARG A 317 -12.28 17.57 -4.17
CA ARG A 317 -12.62 17.86 -2.78
C ARG A 317 -13.95 18.59 -2.72
N VAL A 318 -14.82 18.19 -1.80
CA VAL A 318 -16.12 18.86 -1.61
C VAL A 318 -15.89 20.22 -0.95
N GLU A 319 -16.11 21.28 -1.72
CA GLU A 319 -16.02 22.67 -1.26
C GLU A 319 -16.98 23.56 -2.06
N ASN A 320 -17.35 24.72 -1.52
CA ASN A 320 -18.21 25.66 -2.23
C ASN A 320 -17.41 26.37 -3.34
N ARG A 321 -17.42 25.83 -4.55
CA ARG A 321 -16.66 26.35 -5.70
C ARG A 321 -17.26 25.96 -7.05
N GLN A 322 -16.75 26.62 -8.09
CA GLN A 322 -16.81 26.11 -9.46
C GLN A 322 -15.68 25.08 -9.68
N ALA A 323 -15.96 24.00 -10.42
CA ALA A 323 -14.99 22.97 -10.77
C ALA A 323 -15.10 22.58 -12.25
N GLN A 324 -14.01 22.09 -12.84
CA GLN A 324 -14.06 21.49 -14.18
C GLN A 324 -14.54 20.05 -14.10
N TYR A 325 -15.60 19.71 -14.83
CA TYR A 325 -16.09 18.35 -15.02
C TYR A 325 -16.16 18.07 -16.53
N HIS A 326 -15.25 17.22 -17.01
CA HIS A 326 -14.96 17.10 -18.45
C HIS A 326 -14.66 18.48 -19.05
N ASP A 327 -15.35 18.86 -20.12
CA ASP A 327 -15.18 20.15 -20.81
C ASP A 327 -16.13 21.25 -20.30
N GLN A 328 -16.71 21.07 -19.10
CA GLN A 328 -17.70 21.99 -18.54
C GLN A 328 -17.29 22.52 -17.16
N THR A 329 -17.52 23.82 -16.95
CA THR A 329 -17.46 24.41 -15.62
C THR A 329 -18.80 24.24 -14.92
N ILE A 330 -18.79 23.63 -13.74
CA ILE A 330 -19.98 23.31 -12.94
C ILE A 330 -19.90 23.96 -11.56
N ASP A 331 -21.06 24.31 -11.00
CA ASP A 331 -21.17 24.57 -9.56
C ASP A 331 -21.17 23.23 -8.82
N LEU A 332 -20.15 23.01 -7.99
CA LEU A 332 -19.84 21.69 -7.43
C LEU A 332 -20.96 21.18 -6.51
N ILE A 333 -21.51 22.02 -5.63
CA ILE A 333 -22.48 21.58 -4.63
C ILE A 333 -23.82 21.18 -5.28
N PRO A 334 -24.45 22.00 -6.16
CA PRO A 334 -25.64 21.61 -6.89
C PRO A 334 -25.42 20.38 -7.78
N PHE A 335 -24.25 20.26 -8.41
CA PHE A 335 -23.92 19.12 -9.25
C PHE A 335 -23.88 17.82 -8.44
N ILE A 336 -23.20 17.81 -7.28
CA ILE A 336 -23.15 16.64 -6.38
C ILE A 336 -24.56 16.21 -5.98
N LEU A 337 -25.41 17.15 -5.55
CA LEU A 337 -26.78 16.86 -5.12
C LEU A 337 -27.64 16.26 -6.26
N LYS A 338 -27.46 16.76 -7.49
CA LYS A 338 -28.17 16.28 -8.68
C LYS A 338 -27.69 14.91 -9.14
N HIS A 339 -26.40 14.59 -8.99
CA HIS A 339 -25.77 13.40 -9.54
C HIS A 339 -25.34 12.37 -8.48
N ARG A 340 -25.93 12.43 -7.28
CA ARG A 340 -25.55 11.59 -6.11
C ARG A 340 -25.49 10.09 -6.39
N GLU A 341 -26.32 9.57 -7.28
CA GLU A 341 -26.38 8.13 -7.60
C GLU A 341 -25.18 7.66 -8.46
N ASN A 342 -24.41 8.60 -9.01
CA ASN A 342 -23.25 8.34 -9.88
C ASN A 342 -21.92 8.76 -9.24
N LEU A 343 -21.95 9.23 -7.98
CA LEU A 343 -20.79 9.74 -7.26
C LEU A 343 -20.63 8.99 -5.94
N VAL A 344 -19.41 8.94 -5.44
CA VAL A 344 -19.10 8.37 -4.13
C VAL A 344 -18.45 9.46 -3.28
N LEU A 345 -19.02 9.74 -2.11
CA LEU A 345 -18.41 10.59 -1.10
C LEU A 345 -17.53 9.72 -0.20
N LYS A 346 -16.27 10.12 -0.03
CA LYS A 346 -15.32 9.42 0.83
C LYS A 346 -14.74 10.38 1.88
N PRO A 347 -14.55 9.96 3.14
CA PRO A 347 -13.74 10.72 4.09
C PRO A 347 -12.32 10.86 3.57
N ASN A 348 -11.59 11.92 3.94
CA ASN A 348 -10.25 12.15 3.39
C ASN A 348 -9.19 11.16 3.91
N ASP A 349 -9.42 10.58 5.09
CA ASP A 349 -8.45 9.76 5.81
C ASP A 349 -9.15 8.77 6.75
N GLU A 350 -9.69 7.69 6.20
CA GLU A 350 -10.20 6.49 6.90
C GLU A 350 -10.10 5.29 5.95
N TYR A 351 -10.08 4.06 6.50
CA TYR A 351 -10.19 2.84 5.70
C TYR A 351 -11.60 2.67 5.13
N GLY A 352 -11.68 2.38 3.82
CA GLY A 352 -12.93 2.26 3.05
C GLY A 352 -13.08 3.35 2.01
#